data_AF-A0AAU4GT95-F1
#
_entry.id   AF-A0AAU4GT95-F1
#
_cell.length_a   1.000
_cell.length_b   1.000
_cell.length_c   1.000
_cell.angle_alpha   90.00
_cell.angle_beta   90.00
_cell.angle_gamma   90.00
#
_symmetry.space_group_name_H-M   'P 1'
#
loop_
_entity.id
_entity.type
_entity.pdbx_description
1 polymer ?
#
loop_
_entity_poly.entity_id
_entity_poly.type
_entity_poly.pdbx_seq_one_letter_code
_entity_poly.pdbx_strand_id
1 'polypeptide(L)'
;MLSDTKAARTRAEEREATGVITAALLKMHQTYRKWDDSAPALEGFGTWADHFHAELAEAEVAAMVFRSQPLRARLKAPLNLLTWGATDDHLVQESRLGFTRVVAYAAYQDALDCLGANLRNEPLPAPSPRWTSADDQMRWQIEAERRASEGE
;
A
#
# COMPACT_ATOMS: atom_id res chain seq x y z
N MET A 1 15.40 14.53 -30.93
CA MET A 1 16.48 13.57 -30.61
C MET A 1 16.84 13.54 -29.12
N LEU A 2 17.54 14.53 -28.53
CA LEU A 2 17.89 14.49 -27.07
C LEU A 2 16.67 14.44 -26.12
N SER A 3 15.59 15.14 -26.50
CA SER A 3 14.29 15.12 -25.81
C SER A 3 13.67 13.72 -25.75
N ASP A 4 13.70 13.00 -26.88
CA ASP A 4 13.08 11.69 -27.05
C ASP A 4 13.83 10.62 -26.26
N THR A 5 15.16 10.75 -26.19
CA THR A 5 16.02 9.88 -25.35
C THR A 5 15.73 10.08 -23.87
N LYS A 6 15.51 11.32 -23.42
CA LYS A 6 15.14 11.61 -22.02
C LYS A 6 13.75 11.08 -21.67
N ALA A 7 12.79 11.20 -22.59
CA ALA A 7 11.45 10.65 -22.42
C ALA A 7 11.46 9.12 -22.37
N ALA A 8 12.22 8.47 -23.26
CA ALA A 8 12.37 7.02 -23.29
C ALA A 8 13.02 6.48 -22.01
N ARG A 9 14.08 7.16 -21.53
CA ARG A 9 14.75 6.79 -20.27
C ARG A 9 13.82 6.83 -19.08
N THR A 10 13.04 7.91 -18.91
CA THR A 10 12.06 7.96 -17.82
C THR A 10 11.00 6.88 -17.94
N ARG A 11 10.50 6.59 -19.14
CA ARG A 11 9.52 5.50 -19.28
C ARG A 11 10.11 4.15 -18.89
N ALA A 12 11.40 3.94 -19.09
CA ALA A 12 12.10 2.75 -18.61
C ALA A 12 12.20 2.75 -17.08
N GLU A 13 12.62 3.85 -16.47
CA GLU A 13 12.70 4.02 -15.00
C GLU A 13 11.32 3.84 -14.33
N GLU A 14 10.24 4.40 -14.89
CA GLU A 14 8.87 4.25 -14.39
C GLU A 14 8.35 2.81 -14.55
N ARG A 15 8.76 2.09 -15.61
CA ARG A 15 8.43 0.66 -15.79
C ARG A 15 9.14 -0.22 -14.76
N GLU A 16 10.41 0.04 -14.51
CA GLU A 16 11.18 -0.65 -13.48
C GLU A 16 10.57 -0.41 -12.09
N ALA A 17 10.27 0.86 -11.75
CA ALA A 17 9.58 1.22 -10.52
C ALA A 17 8.21 0.53 -10.39
N THR A 18 7.45 0.43 -11.48
CA THR A 18 6.19 -0.31 -11.50
C THR A 18 6.41 -1.78 -11.15
N GLY A 19 7.45 -2.42 -11.69
CA GLY A 19 7.81 -3.80 -11.38
C GLY A 19 8.11 -4.03 -9.89
N VAL A 20 8.92 -3.15 -9.29
CA VAL A 20 9.25 -3.20 -7.85
C VAL A 20 7.98 -3.10 -6.99
N ILE A 21 7.15 -2.09 -7.26
CA ILE A 21 5.91 -1.87 -6.50
C ILE A 21 4.96 -3.05 -6.67
N THR A 22 4.74 -3.53 -7.89
CA THR A 22 3.86 -4.69 -8.14
C THR A 22 4.36 -5.96 -7.45
N ALA A 23 5.67 -6.20 -7.43
CA ALA A 23 6.24 -7.36 -6.73
C ALA A 23 6.00 -7.28 -5.22
N ALA A 24 6.25 -6.11 -4.61
CA ALA A 24 6.01 -5.88 -3.19
C ALA A 24 4.52 -6.06 -2.85
N LEU A 25 3.63 -5.41 -3.62
CA LEU A 25 2.17 -5.55 -3.48
C LEU A 25 1.71 -7.01 -3.55
N LEU A 26 2.23 -7.80 -4.50
CA LEU A 26 1.89 -9.22 -4.64
C LEU A 26 2.36 -10.04 -3.42
N LYS A 27 3.56 -9.74 -2.91
CA LYS A 27 4.09 -10.40 -1.71
C LYS A 27 3.20 -10.12 -0.50
N MET A 28 2.79 -8.86 -0.29
CA MET A 28 1.86 -8.49 0.79
C MET A 28 0.51 -9.17 0.63
N HIS A 29 -0.05 -9.19 -0.59
CA HIS A 29 -1.29 -9.89 -0.89
C HIS A 29 -1.21 -11.38 -0.52
N GLN A 30 -0.09 -12.05 -0.85
CA GLN A 30 0.13 -13.44 -0.49
C GLN A 30 0.29 -13.64 1.02
N THR A 31 0.94 -12.72 1.74
CA THR A 31 1.08 -12.76 3.20
C THR A 31 -0.28 -12.66 3.88
N TYR A 32 -1.12 -11.68 3.49
CA TYR A 32 -2.49 -11.53 4.01
C TYR A 32 -3.37 -12.74 3.69
N ARG A 33 -3.20 -13.37 2.52
CA ARG A 33 -3.90 -14.60 2.15
C ARG A 33 -3.46 -15.79 2.99
N LYS A 34 -2.15 -16.02 3.15
CA LYS A 34 -1.61 -17.17 3.90
C LYS A 34 -1.97 -17.10 5.38
N TRP A 35 -2.05 -15.89 5.95
CA TRP A 35 -2.53 -15.68 7.32
C TRP A 35 -3.90 -16.32 7.58
N ASP A 36 -4.75 -16.50 6.56
CA ASP A 36 -6.05 -17.18 6.69
C ASP A 36 -5.93 -18.68 6.99
N ASP A 37 -4.91 -19.32 6.45
CA ASP A 37 -4.68 -20.77 6.59
C ASP A 37 -3.68 -21.08 7.72
N SER A 38 -2.69 -20.20 7.91
CA SER A 38 -1.71 -20.21 9.00
C SER A 38 -0.86 -18.94 8.93
N ALA A 39 -0.73 -18.21 10.05
CA ALA A 39 0.20 -17.07 10.09
C ALA A 39 1.62 -17.54 9.72
N PRO A 40 2.28 -16.95 8.70
CA PRO A 40 3.65 -17.33 8.38
C PRO A 40 4.58 -17.03 9.56
N ALA A 41 5.71 -17.73 9.67
CA ALA A 41 6.69 -17.40 10.69
C ALA A 41 7.29 -16.01 10.44
N LEU A 42 7.33 -15.16 11.47
CA LEU A 42 8.05 -13.89 11.47
C LEU A 42 9.56 -14.15 11.59
N GLU A 43 10.17 -14.65 10.51
CA GLU A 43 11.61 -14.91 10.50
C GLU A 43 12.39 -13.58 10.56
N GLY A 44 13.04 -13.31 11.69
CA GLY A 44 13.94 -12.15 11.84
C GLY A 44 13.26 -10.82 12.19
N PHE A 45 11.94 -10.80 12.41
CA PHE A 45 11.19 -9.60 12.80
C PHE A 45 10.49 -9.78 14.14
N GLY A 46 10.44 -8.71 14.94
CA GLY A 46 9.72 -8.71 16.23
C GLY A 46 8.21 -8.59 16.07
N THR A 47 7.75 -7.95 14.98
CA THR A 47 6.34 -7.70 14.68
C THR A 47 6.06 -7.83 13.18
N TRP A 48 4.79 -8.05 12.81
CA TRP A 48 4.36 -7.96 11.41
C TRP A 48 4.55 -6.57 10.84
N ALA A 49 4.24 -5.51 11.60
CA ALA A 49 4.53 -4.13 11.21
C ALA A 49 5.94 -3.95 10.64
N ASP A 50 6.95 -4.42 11.38
CA ASP A 50 8.36 -4.27 10.99
C ASP A 50 8.67 -5.04 9.71
N HIS A 51 8.10 -6.24 9.58
CA HIS A 51 8.22 -7.05 8.36
C HIS A 51 7.60 -6.32 7.16
N PHE A 52 6.35 -5.87 7.27
CA PHE A 52 5.64 -5.17 6.19
C PHE A 52 6.32 -3.83 5.84
N HIS A 53 6.83 -3.09 6.82
CA HIS A 53 7.65 -1.90 6.58
C HIS A 53 8.91 -2.22 5.78
N ALA A 54 9.66 -3.26 6.15
CA ALA A 54 10.86 -3.66 5.44
C ALA A 54 10.56 -4.08 4.00
N GLU A 55 9.47 -4.81 3.79
CA GLU A 55 9.04 -5.31 2.48
C GLU A 55 8.49 -4.22 1.56
N LEU A 56 7.90 -3.15 2.12
CA LEU A 56 7.33 -2.04 1.36
C LEU A 56 8.30 -0.86 1.19
N ALA A 57 9.40 -0.78 1.95
CA ALA A 57 10.35 0.32 1.89
C ALA A 57 10.90 0.57 0.46
N GLU A 58 11.24 -0.50 -0.26
CA GLU A 58 11.71 -0.37 -1.65
C GLU A 58 10.60 0.12 -2.60
N ALA A 59 9.35 -0.29 -2.36
CA ALA A 59 8.20 0.16 -3.14
C ALA A 59 7.89 1.66 -2.88
N GLU A 60 8.05 2.14 -1.65
CA GLU A 60 7.90 3.56 -1.31
C GLU A 60 8.95 4.43 -2.03
N VAL A 61 10.21 3.98 -2.05
CA VAL A 61 11.28 4.66 -2.79
C VAL A 61 11.01 4.60 -4.30
N ALA A 62 10.60 3.45 -4.83
CA ALA A 62 10.24 3.30 -6.24
C ALA A 62 9.09 4.23 -6.65
N ALA A 63 8.10 4.45 -5.77
CA ALA A 63 7.00 5.38 -6.04
C ALA A 63 7.48 6.83 -6.23
N MET A 64 8.64 7.21 -5.69
CA MET A 64 9.20 8.54 -5.89
C MET A 64 9.74 8.77 -7.30
N VAL A 65 9.98 7.72 -8.08
CA VAL A 65 10.52 7.79 -9.46
C VAL A 65 9.51 8.39 -10.45
N PHE A 66 8.20 8.16 -10.24
CA PHE A 66 7.16 8.65 -11.14
C PHE A 66 7.14 10.17 -11.19
N ARG A 67 7.08 10.77 -12.39
CA ARG A 67 7.04 12.24 -12.51
C ARG A 67 5.70 12.84 -12.10
N SER A 68 4.62 12.09 -12.27
CA SER A 68 3.25 12.52 -11.95
C SER A 68 3.05 12.65 -10.43
N GLN A 69 2.94 13.88 -9.94
CA GLN A 69 2.62 14.13 -8.53
C GLN A 69 1.28 13.49 -8.11
N PRO A 70 0.20 13.55 -8.91
CA PRO A 70 -1.05 12.84 -8.59
C PRO A 70 -0.85 11.33 -8.42
N LEU A 71 -0.05 10.69 -9.28
CA LEU A 71 0.23 9.25 -9.17
C LEU A 71 1.02 8.95 -7.89
N ARG A 72 2.06 9.72 -7.59
CA ARG A 72 2.84 9.54 -6.34
C ARG A 72 1.94 9.63 -5.10
N ALA A 73 1.04 10.62 -5.06
CA ALA A 73 0.09 10.77 -3.97
C ALA A 73 -0.88 9.58 -3.87
N ARG A 74 -1.39 9.10 -5.02
CA ARG A 74 -2.32 7.96 -5.09
C ARG A 74 -1.66 6.63 -4.74
N LEU A 75 -0.36 6.45 -4.97
CA LEU A 75 0.37 5.24 -4.57
C LEU A 75 0.75 5.24 -3.08
N LYS A 76 1.00 6.40 -2.47
CA LYS A 76 1.41 6.52 -1.07
C LYS A 76 0.34 6.02 -0.10
N ALA A 77 -0.92 6.38 -0.31
CA ALA A 77 -2.02 5.98 0.57
C ALA A 77 -2.22 4.45 0.66
N PRO A 78 -2.27 3.69 -0.46
CA PRO A 78 -2.31 2.23 -0.40
C PRO A 78 -1.10 1.58 0.28
N LEU A 79 0.11 2.06 0.00
CA LEU A 79 1.33 1.51 0.60
C LEU A 79 1.33 1.71 2.11
N ASN A 80 0.97 2.90 2.59
CA ASN A 80 0.78 3.16 4.01
C ASN A 80 -0.27 2.21 4.61
N LEU A 81 -1.46 2.13 4.00
CA LEU A 81 -2.55 1.28 4.50
C LEU A 81 -2.16 -0.20 4.61
N LEU A 82 -1.35 -0.72 3.69
CA LEU A 82 -0.85 -2.09 3.74
C LEU A 82 0.08 -2.34 4.92
N THR A 83 0.88 -1.33 5.28
CA THR A 83 1.76 -1.38 6.47
C THR A 83 0.97 -1.26 7.77
N TRP A 84 -0.02 -0.35 7.83
CA TRP A 84 -0.88 -0.16 9.00
C TRP A 84 -1.84 -1.33 9.24
N GLY A 85 -2.34 -1.98 8.19
CA GLY A 85 -3.14 -3.21 8.33
C GLY A 85 -2.39 -4.35 9.03
N ALA A 86 -1.05 -4.24 9.15
CA ALA A 86 -0.19 -5.21 9.80
C ALA A 86 0.32 -4.78 11.17
N THR A 87 0.15 -3.52 11.57
CA THR A 87 0.55 -3.01 12.91
C THR A 87 -0.46 -3.32 13.99
N ASP A 88 -1.68 -3.69 13.63
CA ASP A 88 -2.78 -3.80 14.57
C ASP A 88 -3.23 -5.26 14.76
N ASP A 89 -2.52 -5.97 15.63
CA ASP A 89 -2.90 -7.30 16.14
C ASP A 89 -4.32 -7.26 16.77
N HIS A 90 -4.77 -6.10 17.26
CA HIS A 90 -6.10 -5.90 17.81
C HIS A 90 -7.17 -5.83 16.72
N LEU A 91 -6.92 -5.15 15.60
CA LEU A 91 -7.78 -5.17 14.42
C LEU A 91 -7.84 -6.56 13.78
N VAL A 92 -6.73 -7.32 13.76
CA VAL A 92 -6.76 -8.71 13.27
C VAL A 92 -7.61 -9.61 14.19
N GLN A 93 -7.59 -9.39 15.51
CA GLN A 93 -8.42 -10.17 16.45
C GLN A 93 -9.88 -9.69 16.58
N GLU A 94 -10.15 -8.39 16.56
CA GLU A 94 -11.50 -7.81 16.57
C GLU A 94 -12.19 -7.96 15.20
N SER A 95 -11.41 -8.10 14.11
CA SER A 95 -11.94 -8.45 12.79
C SER A 95 -12.31 -9.94 12.64
N ARG A 96 -13.00 -10.50 13.64
CA ARG A 96 -13.99 -11.57 13.42
C ARG A 96 -15.00 -11.25 12.28
N LEU A 97 -14.97 -10.01 11.76
CA LEU A 97 -15.74 -9.50 10.63
C LEU A 97 -14.94 -9.34 9.31
N GLY A 98 -13.66 -9.73 9.21
CA GLY A 98 -12.91 -9.78 7.94
C GLY A 98 -12.51 -8.43 7.31
N PHE A 99 -12.68 -7.31 8.02
CA PHE A 99 -12.54 -5.95 7.46
C PHE A 99 -11.10 -5.53 7.12
N THR A 100 -10.08 -5.88 7.91
CA THR A 100 -8.68 -5.49 7.65
C THR A 100 -8.17 -6.02 6.31
N ARG A 101 -8.57 -7.25 5.95
CA ARG A 101 -8.25 -7.84 4.65
C ARG A 101 -8.95 -7.14 3.49
N VAL A 102 -10.21 -6.75 3.69
CA VAL A 102 -10.97 -6.01 2.66
C VAL A 102 -10.28 -4.68 2.36
N VAL A 103 -9.74 -4.00 3.39
CA VAL A 103 -8.96 -2.76 3.24
C VAL A 103 -7.62 -3.04 2.54
N ALA A 104 -6.86 -4.04 2.97
CA ALA A 104 -5.58 -4.41 2.35
C ALA A 104 -5.75 -4.83 0.88
N TYR A 105 -6.77 -5.63 0.55
CA TYR A 105 -7.07 -6.02 -0.83
C TYR A 105 -7.54 -4.85 -1.69
N ALA A 106 -8.34 -3.93 -1.13
CA ALA A 106 -8.73 -2.72 -1.84
C ALA A 106 -7.54 -1.78 -2.09
N ALA A 107 -6.62 -1.64 -1.12
CA ALA A 107 -5.37 -0.91 -1.26
C ALA A 107 -4.48 -1.51 -2.37
N TYR A 108 -4.31 -2.84 -2.33
CA TYR A 108 -3.62 -3.58 -3.37
C TYR A 108 -4.20 -3.32 -4.77
N GLN A 109 -5.52 -3.45 -4.93
CA GLN A 109 -6.18 -3.28 -6.23
C GLN A 109 -6.08 -1.83 -6.75
N ASP A 110 -6.29 -0.83 -5.89
CA ASP A 110 -6.21 0.58 -6.26
C ASP A 110 -4.81 0.97 -6.75
N ALA A 111 -3.76 0.47 -6.07
CA ALA A 111 -2.39 0.69 -6.49
C ALA A 111 -2.11 0.07 -7.86
N LEU A 112 -2.58 -1.16 -8.11
CA LEU A 112 -2.45 -1.80 -9.42
C LEU A 112 -3.21 -1.07 -10.53
N ASP A 113 -4.42 -0.59 -10.25
CA ASP A 113 -5.23 0.16 -11.22
C ASP A 113 -4.55 1.48 -11.59
N CYS A 114 -3.97 2.18 -10.60
CA CYS A 114 -3.20 3.41 -10.82
C CYS A 114 -1.93 3.16 -11.64
N LEU A 115 -1.16 2.11 -11.33
CA LEU A 115 0.03 1.72 -12.08
C LEU A 115 -0.33 1.32 -13.52
N GLY A 116 -1.40 0.55 -13.70
CA GLY A 116 -1.91 0.15 -15.01
C GLY A 116 -2.34 1.35 -15.86
N ALA A 117 -3.09 2.28 -15.30
CA ALA A 117 -3.48 3.52 -15.97
C ALA A 117 -2.25 4.34 -16.40
N ASN A 118 -1.24 4.44 -15.53
CA ASN A 118 0.02 5.12 -15.87
C ASN A 118 0.74 4.46 -17.06
N LEU A 119 0.87 3.13 -17.06
CA LEU A 119 1.53 2.40 -18.16
C LEU A 119 0.79 2.51 -19.49
N ARG A 120 -0.55 2.61 -19.47
CA ARG A 120 -1.38 2.84 -20.65
C ARG A 120 -1.53 4.32 -21.04
N ASN A 121 -0.97 5.22 -20.25
CA ASN A 121 -1.11 6.68 -20.40
C ASN A 121 -2.59 7.13 -20.40
N GLU A 122 -3.38 6.52 -19.52
CA GLU A 122 -4.79 6.81 -19.26
C GLU A 122 -4.94 7.75 -18.06
N PRO A 123 -6.07 8.46 -17.93
CA PRO A 123 -6.41 9.16 -16.69
C PRO A 123 -6.36 8.21 -15.49
N LEU A 124 -5.89 8.70 -14.34
CA LEU A 124 -5.94 7.92 -13.11
C LEU A 124 -7.39 7.58 -12.77
N PRO A 125 -7.67 6.36 -12.28
CA PRO A 125 -9.00 6.00 -11.83
C PRO A 125 -9.44 6.93 -10.69
N ALA A 126 -10.74 7.18 -10.61
CA ALA A 126 -11.31 7.87 -9.47
C ALA A 126 -10.94 7.10 -8.18
N PRO A 127 -10.65 7.80 -7.07
CA PRO A 127 -10.50 7.15 -5.77
C PRO A 127 -11.72 6.28 -5.50
N SER A 128 -11.51 5.02 -5.16
CA SER A 128 -12.65 4.16 -4.82
C SER A 128 -13.42 4.78 -3.63
N PRO A 129 -14.77 4.74 -3.60
CA PRO A 129 -15.56 5.37 -2.54
C PRO A 129 -15.23 4.83 -1.13
N ARG A 130 -14.65 3.64 -1.04
CA ARG A 130 -14.14 3.05 0.21
C ARG A 130 -12.92 3.79 0.77
N TRP A 131 -12.35 4.75 0.03
CA TRP A 131 -11.15 5.53 0.40
C TRP A 131 -11.47 6.79 1.17
N THR A 132 -12.59 7.45 0.88
CA THR A 132 -13.09 8.54 1.73
C THR A 132 -13.33 8.05 3.16
N SER A 133 -13.76 6.79 3.33
CA SER A 133 -13.87 6.17 4.64
C SER A 133 -12.55 5.63 5.20
N ALA A 134 -11.53 5.35 4.39
CA ALA A 134 -10.25 4.80 4.88
C ALA A 134 -9.37 5.90 5.50
N ASP A 135 -9.33 7.10 4.91
CA ASP A 135 -8.72 8.29 5.54
C ASP A 135 -9.49 8.69 6.79
N ASP A 136 -10.83 8.65 6.76
CA ASP A 136 -11.68 8.91 7.93
C ASP A 136 -11.53 7.81 9.00
N GLN A 137 -11.36 6.54 8.61
CA GLN A 137 -11.05 5.44 9.52
C GLN A 137 -9.65 5.58 10.09
N MET A 138 -8.67 5.97 9.28
CA MET A 138 -7.31 6.23 9.74
C MET A 138 -7.31 7.38 10.76
N ARG A 139 -8.04 8.46 10.49
CA ARG A 139 -8.21 9.58 11.44
C ARG A 139 -8.95 9.16 12.71
N TRP A 140 -10.02 8.39 12.57
CA TRP A 140 -10.76 7.85 13.71
C TRP A 140 -9.88 6.94 14.57
N GLN A 141 -9.03 6.11 13.96
CA GLN A 141 -8.12 5.21 14.65
C GLN A 141 -6.97 5.96 15.34
N ILE A 142 -6.33 6.91 14.65
CA ILE A 142 -5.32 7.81 15.25
C ILE A 142 -5.91 8.50 16.48
N GLU A 143 -7.16 8.94 16.40
CA GLU A 143 -7.86 9.55 17.52
C GLU A 143 -8.19 8.55 18.63
N ALA A 144 -8.56 7.31 18.29
CA ALA A 144 -8.81 6.24 19.27
C ALA A 144 -7.53 5.83 20.02
N GLU A 145 -6.40 5.67 19.32
CA GLU A 145 -5.08 5.40 19.92
C GLU A 145 -4.64 6.55 20.82
N ARG A 146 -4.83 7.80 20.37
CA ARG A 146 -4.56 8.99 21.18
C ARG A 146 -5.35 8.94 22.49
N ARG A 147 -6.66 8.71 22.45
CA ARG A 147 -7.53 8.61 23.64
C ARG A 147 -7.10 7.49 24.58
N ALA A 148 -6.83 6.31 24.05
CA ALA A 148 -6.34 5.17 24.83
C ALA A 148 -4.99 5.48 25.52
N SER A 149 -4.07 6.19 24.84
CA SER A 149 -2.79 6.60 25.41
C SER A 149 -2.92 7.71 26.47
N GLU A 150 -3.99 8.50 26.39
CA GLU A 150 -4.33 9.57 27.34
C GLU A 150 -5.21 9.07 28.50
N GLY A 151 -5.67 7.81 28.46
CA GLY A 151 -6.46 7.18 29.52
C GLY A 151 -7.96 7.52 29.50
N GLU A 152 -8.49 7.98 28.35
CA GLU A 152 -9.92 8.12 28.08
C GLU A 152 -10.54 6.80 27.58
#